data_AF-A0A9Q3M930-F1
#
_entry.id   AF-A0A9Q3M930-F1
#
_cell.length_a   1.000
_cell.length_b   1.000
_cell.length_c   1.000
_cell.angle_alpha   90.00
_cell.angle_beta   90.00
_cell.angle_gamma   90.00
#
_symmetry.space_group_name_H-M   'P 1'
#
loop_
_entity.id
_entity.type
_entity.pdbx_description
1 polymer ?
#
loop_
_entity_poly.entity_id
_entity_poly.type
_entity_poly.pdbx_seq_one_letter_code
_entity_poly.pdbx_strand_id
1 'polypeptide(L)'
;MSETIMRYVPADPYWQPSPAVADSAASLLKTIATKADEVTASFEDEVRFYDPGENWSGVECSACGADAEEWWGDAMDAASADGFKDLNTEAPCCGGTVSLNDLRYIWPAAFGRFALEARNPDIADTTEEQDLKIAECVGTPLRKIWARY
;
A
#
# COMPACT_ATOMS: atom_id res chain seq x y z
N MET A 1 20.17 6.37 -10.08
CA MET A 1 18.99 6.88 -10.81
C MET A 1 17.83 6.59 -9.88
N SER A 2 17.06 7.59 -9.50
CA SER A 2 15.92 7.36 -8.59
C SER A 2 14.80 6.65 -9.34
N GLU A 3 14.13 5.72 -8.69
CA GLU A 3 13.00 4.97 -9.21
C GLU A 3 11.72 5.47 -8.56
N THR A 4 10.73 5.79 -9.39
CA THR A 4 9.40 6.16 -8.90
C THR A 4 8.45 5.01 -9.20
N ILE A 5 7.75 4.50 -8.20
CA ILE A 5 6.80 3.40 -8.35
C ILE A 5 5.43 3.86 -7.86
N MET A 6 4.44 3.81 -8.74
CA MET A 6 3.03 3.96 -8.38
C MET A 6 2.45 2.57 -8.12
N ARG A 7 1.87 2.36 -6.94
CA ARG A 7 1.34 1.06 -6.51
C ARG A 7 -0.12 1.17 -6.10
N TYR A 8 -0.91 0.18 -6.45
CA TYR A 8 -2.23 -0.05 -5.91
C TYR A 8 -2.23 -1.35 -5.10
N VAL A 9 -2.64 -1.25 -3.85
CA VAL A 9 -2.67 -2.37 -2.90
C VAL A 9 -4.10 -2.50 -2.35
N PRO A 10 -4.69 -3.70 -2.26
CA PRO A 10 -6.00 -3.89 -1.63
C PRO A 10 -6.05 -3.30 -0.22
N ALA A 11 -7.18 -2.68 0.14
CA ALA A 11 -7.37 -2.13 1.48
C ALA A 11 -7.42 -3.22 2.58
N ASP A 12 -7.84 -4.44 2.21
CA ASP A 12 -7.70 -5.66 3.02
C ASP A 12 -6.35 -6.34 2.70
N PRO A 13 -5.40 -6.37 3.65
CA PRO A 13 -4.06 -6.91 3.42
C PRO A 13 -4.03 -8.38 3.01
N TYR A 14 -5.02 -9.17 3.43
CA TYR A 14 -5.03 -10.62 3.25
C TYR A 14 -5.67 -11.07 1.93
N TRP A 15 -6.36 -10.14 1.26
CA TRP A 15 -7.09 -10.39 0.03
C TRP A 15 -6.15 -10.43 -1.20
N GLN A 16 -6.49 -11.29 -2.17
CA GLN A 16 -5.83 -11.34 -3.47
C GLN A 16 -6.86 -11.52 -4.60
N PRO A 17 -6.62 -10.93 -5.78
CA PRO A 17 -7.45 -11.19 -6.95
C PRO A 17 -7.14 -12.56 -7.55
N SER A 18 -8.00 -13.04 -8.46
CA SER A 18 -7.61 -14.12 -9.36
C SER A 18 -6.57 -13.63 -10.38
N PRO A 19 -5.71 -14.51 -10.94
CA PRO A 19 -4.74 -14.13 -11.97
C PRO A 19 -5.36 -13.39 -13.17
N ALA A 20 -6.54 -13.83 -13.64
CA ALA A 20 -7.23 -13.19 -14.76
C ALA A 20 -7.69 -11.74 -14.45
N VAL A 21 -8.09 -11.49 -13.20
CA VAL A 21 -8.44 -10.14 -12.73
C VAL A 21 -7.19 -9.27 -12.64
N ALA A 22 -6.09 -9.81 -12.11
CA ALA A 22 -4.81 -9.11 -12.05
C ALA A 22 -4.28 -8.74 -13.44
N ASP A 23 -4.34 -9.64 -14.42
CA ASP A 23 -3.95 -9.38 -15.81
C ASP A 23 -4.80 -8.28 -16.44
N SER A 24 -6.11 -8.28 -16.16
CA SER A 24 -7.04 -7.25 -16.62
C SER A 24 -6.73 -5.89 -16.01
N ALA A 25 -6.45 -5.84 -14.71
CA ALA A 25 -6.09 -4.63 -13.99
C ALA A 25 -4.73 -4.08 -14.45
N ALA A 26 -3.74 -4.94 -14.70
CA ALA A 26 -2.45 -4.55 -15.26
C ALA A 26 -2.58 -3.98 -16.67
N SER A 27 -3.42 -4.61 -17.50
CA SER A 27 -3.72 -4.09 -18.85
C SER A 27 -4.38 -2.71 -18.78
N LEU A 28 -5.35 -2.52 -17.87
CA LEU A 28 -5.98 -1.22 -17.63
C LEU A 28 -4.97 -0.17 -17.18
N LEU A 29 -4.14 -0.48 -16.17
CA LEU A 29 -3.13 0.45 -15.67
C LEU A 29 -2.13 0.85 -16.74
N LYS A 30 -1.75 -0.07 -17.63
CA LYS A 30 -0.88 0.22 -18.78
C LYS A 30 -1.50 1.22 -19.77
N THR A 31 -2.83 1.25 -19.91
CA THR A 31 -3.51 2.28 -20.72
C THR A 31 -3.50 3.66 -20.07
N ILE A 32 -3.34 3.72 -18.76
CA ILE A 32 -3.28 4.96 -17.98
C ILE A 32 -1.82 5.46 -17.92
N ALA A 33 -0.92 4.62 -17.45
CA ALA A 33 0.53 4.86 -17.35
C ALA A 33 1.24 4.46 -18.66
N THR A 34 0.86 5.10 -19.77
CA THR A 34 1.32 4.72 -21.13
C THR A 34 2.83 4.79 -21.35
N LYS A 35 3.54 5.50 -20.47
CA LYS A 35 4.99 5.68 -20.51
C LYS A 35 5.74 4.95 -19.40
N ALA A 36 5.04 4.15 -18.58
CA ALA A 36 5.69 3.32 -17.59
C ALA A 36 6.72 2.40 -18.25
N ASP A 37 7.88 2.27 -17.63
CA ASP A 37 8.91 1.32 -18.03
C ASP A 37 8.35 -0.11 -17.95
N GLU A 38 7.56 -0.37 -16.90
CA GLU A 38 6.95 -1.66 -16.63
C GLU A 38 5.66 -1.51 -15.84
N VAL A 39 4.69 -2.39 -16.10
CA VAL A 39 3.49 -2.56 -15.29
C VAL A 39 3.40 -4.04 -14.88
N THR A 40 3.38 -4.30 -13.59
CA THR A 40 3.39 -5.66 -13.01
C THR A 40 2.25 -5.85 -12.03
N ALA A 41 1.77 -7.09 -11.95
CA ALA A 41 0.89 -7.54 -10.89
C ALA A 41 1.65 -8.58 -10.04
N SER A 42 1.90 -8.22 -8.79
CA SER A 42 2.76 -8.97 -7.87
C SER A 42 1.88 -9.70 -6.85
N PHE A 43 2.16 -10.99 -6.63
CA PHE A 43 1.47 -11.84 -5.66
C PHE A 43 2.46 -12.33 -4.62
N GLU A 44 2.05 -12.32 -3.36
CA GLU A 44 2.89 -12.69 -2.23
C GLU A 44 2.20 -13.77 -1.39
N ASP A 45 2.99 -14.73 -0.90
CA ASP A 45 2.46 -15.77 -0.01
C ASP A 45 2.03 -15.17 1.34
N GLU A 46 2.84 -14.25 1.87
CA GLU A 46 2.63 -13.54 3.14
C GLU A 46 2.38 -12.04 2.90
N VAL A 47 1.79 -11.37 3.90
CA VAL A 47 1.53 -9.92 3.82
C VAL A 47 2.87 -9.19 3.78
N ARG A 48 2.99 -8.20 2.90
CA ARG A 48 4.13 -7.29 2.83
C ARG A 48 3.72 -5.86 3.15
N PHE A 49 4.66 -5.10 3.69
CA PHE A 49 4.53 -3.66 3.84
C PHE A 49 5.05 -2.95 2.58
N TYR A 50 4.20 -2.12 1.98
CA TYR A 50 4.51 -1.27 0.83
C TYR A 50 4.70 0.16 1.32
N ASP A 51 5.96 0.56 1.46
CA ASP A 51 6.35 1.87 1.96
C ASP A 51 6.46 2.92 0.83
N PRO A 52 6.37 4.22 1.18
CA PRO A 52 6.55 5.32 0.24
C PRO A 52 8.03 5.67 -0.04
N GLY A 53 9.00 4.93 0.51
CA GLY A 53 10.43 5.15 0.31
C GLY A 53 10.89 6.51 0.85
N GLU A 54 11.65 7.24 0.02
CA GLU A 54 12.11 8.60 0.32
C GLU A 54 10.96 9.59 0.55
N ASN A 55 9.73 9.26 0.15
CA ASN A 55 8.56 10.10 0.43
C ASN A 55 8.05 9.94 1.87
N TRP A 56 8.61 9.05 2.71
CA TRP A 56 8.17 8.91 4.11
C TRP A 56 8.16 10.27 4.85
N SER A 57 7.06 10.54 5.55
CA SER A 57 6.90 11.78 6.36
C SER A 57 6.18 11.51 7.69
N GLY A 58 6.25 10.28 8.17
CA GLY A 58 5.73 9.89 9.48
C GLY A 58 4.38 9.20 9.47
N VAL A 59 3.97 8.83 10.67
CA VAL A 59 2.81 8.00 10.95
C VAL A 59 2.17 8.44 12.26
N GLU A 60 0.84 8.55 12.28
CA GLU A 60 0.07 8.91 13.46
C GLU A 60 -0.85 7.77 13.90
N CYS A 61 -1.14 7.75 15.20
CA CYS A 61 -2.09 6.83 15.80
C CYS A 61 -3.49 7.06 15.23
N SER A 62 -4.11 6.00 14.71
CA SER A 62 -5.46 6.07 14.13
C SER A 62 -6.55 6.39 15.15
N ALA A 63 -6.34 6.01 16.43
CA ALA A 63 -7.29 6.20 17.51
C ALA A 63 -7.26 7.61 18.12
N CYS A 64 -6.08 8.17 18.41
CA CYS A 64 -5.97 9.47 19.08
C CYS A 64 -5.28 10.58 18.26
N GLY A 65 -4.67 10.25 17.11
CA GLY A 65 -3.96 11.21 16.26
C GLY A 65 -2.61 11.68 16.83
N ALA A 66 -2.10 11.07 17.89
CA ALA A 66 -0.75 11.34 18.37
C ALA A 66 0.29 10.76 17.41
N ASP A 67 1.49 11.34 17.40
CA ASP A 67 2.63 10.79 16.69
C ASP A 67 2.88 9.34 17.12
N ALA A 68 3.04 8.46 16.14
CA ALA A 68 3.28 7.04 16.34
C ALA A 68 4.73 6.62 16.04
N GLU A 69 5.57 7.51 15.50
CA GLU A 69 6.94 7.17 15.09
C GLU A 69 7.77 6.53 16.21
N GLU A 70 7.58 6.99 17.46
CA GLU A 70 8.34 6.50 18.62
C GLU A 70 8.13 4.99 18.90
N TRP A 71 6.98 4.43 18.55
CA TRP A 71 6.63 3.03 18.84
C TRP A 71 6.32 2.21 17.58
N TRP A 72 6.14 2.86 16.44
CA TRP A 72 5.77 2.21 15.19
C TRP A 72 6.81 1.18 14.74
N GLY A 73 8.11 1.49 14.87
CA GLY A 73 9.19 0.58 14.49
C GLY A 73 9.15 -0.74 15.27
N ASP A 74 9.04 -0.67 16.60
CA ASP A 74 8.95 -1.86 17.46
C ASP A 74 7.68 -2.69 17.15
N ALA A 75 6.56 -2.02 16.87
CA ALA A 75 5.32 -2.69 16.49
C ALA A 75 5.44 -3.37 15.11
N MET A 76 6.11 -2.73 14.15
CA MET A 76 6.42 -3.31 12.84
C MET A 76 7.31 -4.53 12.96
N ASP A 77 8.37 -4.47 13.77
CA ASP A 77 9.29 -5.58 14.00
C ASP A 77 8.55 -6.78 14.61
N ALA A 78 7.71 -6.52 15.62
CA ALA A 78 6.89 -7.55 16.26
C ALA A 78 5.92 -8.23 15.27
N ALA A 79 5.22 -7.45 14.44
CA ALA A 79 4.31 -7.99 13.44
C ALA A 79 5.07 -8.72 12.31
N SER A 80 6.25 -8.22 11.90
CA SER A 80 7.06 -8.86 10.87
C SER A 80 7.56 -10.25 11.29
N ALA A 81 7.79 -10.47 12.59
CA ALA A 81 8.28 -11.73 13.13
C ALA A 81 7.31 -12.91 12.90
N ASP A 82 6.02 -12.64 12.67
CA ASP A 82 5.02 -13.66 12.33
C ASP A 82 4.60 -13.66 10.85
N GLY A 83 5.17 -12.77 10.03
CA GLY A 83 4.78 -12.56 8.63
C GLY A 83 3.55 -11.65 8.46
N PHE A 84 3.34 -10.71 9.39
CA PHE A 84 2.22 -9.78 9.40
C PHE A 84 0.85 -10.47 9.39
N LYS A 85 0.71 -11.58 10.13
CA LYS A 85 -0.53 -12.33 10.31
C LYS A 85 -1.48 -11.67 11.31
N ASP A 86 -0.94 -10.97 12.29
CA ASP A 86 -1.68 -10.04 13.15
C ASP A 86 -1.06 -8.65 13.05
N LEU A 87 -1.87 -7.69 12.63
CA LEU A 87 -1.48 -6.29 12.53
C LEU A 87 -1.96 -5.47 13.73
N ASN A 88 -2.68 -6.08 14.67
CA ASN A 88 -3.16 -5.39 15.84
C ASN A 88 -2.03 -5.15 16.85
N THR A 89 -1.99 -3.96 17.41
CA THR A 89 -1.08 -3.57 18.47
C THR A 89 -1.76 -2.62 19.44
N GLU A 90 -1.25 -2.56 20.67
CA GLU A 90 -1.70 -1.57 21.65
C GLU A 90 -0.88 -0.29 21.47
N ALA A 91 -1.56 0.82 21.18
CA ALA A 91 -0.92 2.11 20.99
C ALA A 91 -0.50 2.72 22.34
N PRO A 92 0.81 2.88 22.63
CA PRO A 92 1.28 3.39 23.93
C PRO A 92 0.79 4.80 24.25
N CYS A 93 0.51 5.60 23.22
CA CYS A 93 0.03 6.97 23.35
C CYS A 93 -1.38 7.10 23.96
N CYS A 94 -2.22 6.06 23.87
CA CYS A 94 -3.60 6.12 24.37
C CYS A 94 -4.13 4.82 24.99
N GLY A 95 -3.37 3.72 24.95
CA GLY A 95 -3.80 2.40 25.40
C GLY A 95 -4.87 1.75 24.51
N GLY A 96 -5.15 2.33 23.34
CA GLY A 96 -6.13 1.79 22.39
C GLY A 96 -5.54 0.69 21.53
N THR A 97 -6.30 -0.35 21.25
CA THR A 97 -5.95 -1.33 20.21
C THR A 97 -6.15 -0.71 18.83
N VAL A 98 -5.09 -0.68 18.04
CA VAL A 98 -5.06 -0.17 16.66
C VAL A 98 -4.49 -1.24 15.74
N SER A 99 -4.80 -1.15 14.46
CA SER A 99 -4.15 -1.96 13.42
C SER A 99 -3.05 -1.15 12.76
N LEU A 100 -1.87 -1.75 12.53
CA LEU A 100 -0.81 -1.18 11.72
C LEU A 100 -1.32 -0.79 10.33
N ASN A 101 -2.25 -1.57 9.76
CA ASN A 101 -2.88 -1.25 8.47
C ASN A 101 -3.72 0.03 8.52
N ASP A 102 -4.25 0.40 9.68
CA ASP A 102 -5.19 1.52 9.80
C ASP A 102 -4.55 2.77 10.40
N LEU A 103 -3.24 2.72 10.72
CA LEU A 103 -2.48 3.91 11.10
C LEU A 103 -2.54 4.97 10.02
N ARG A 104 -2.46 6.23 10.46
CA ARG A 104 -2.51 7.39 9.56
C ARG A 104 -1.11 7.68 9.07
N TYR A 105 -0.72 7.03 7.99
CA TYR A 105 0.52 7.34 7.30
C TYR A 105 0.37 8.68 6.56
N ILE A 106 1.27 9.63 6.84
CA ILE A 106 1.21 10.97 6.24
C ILE A 106 1.40 10.89 4.73
N TRP A 107 2.34 10.07 4.28
CA TRP A 107 2.37 9.57 2.91
C TRP A 107 1.76 8.18 2.87
N PRO A 108 0.88 7.87 1.90
CA PRO A 108 0.20 6.59 1.86
C PRO A 108 1.18 5.42 1.92
N ALA A 109 0.89 4.48 2.81
CA ALA A 109 1.52 3.17 2.90
C ALA A 109 0.42 2.11 3.01
N ALA A 110 0.75 0.85 2.70
CA ALA A 110 -0.22 -0.23 2.77
C ALA A 110 0.42 -1.56 3.15
N PHE A 111 -0.40 -2.44 3.70
CA PHE A 111 -0.09 -3.85 3.83
C PHE A 111 -0.87 -4.63 2.79
N GLY A 112 -0.25 -5.63 2.17
CA GLY A 112 -0.94 -6.44 1.18
C GLY A 112 -0.18 -7.67 0.76
N ARG A 113 -0.93 -8.65 0.27
CA ARG A 113 -0.39 -9.82 -0.44
C ARG A 113 -0.46 -9.69 -1.96
N PHE A 114 -1.00 -8.57 -2.43
CA PHE A 114 -1.12 -8.24 -3.84
C PHE A 114 -0.76 -6.77 -4.05
N ALA A 115 0.00 -6.48 -5.10
CA ALA A 115 0.22 -5.12 -5.55
C ALA A 115 0.16 -5.05 -7.08
N LEU A 116 -0.48 -4.01 -7.58
CA LEU A 116 -0.42 -3.63 -8.99
C LEU A 116 0.47 -2.40 -9.11
N GLU A 117 1.57 -2.52 -9.85
CA GLU A 117 2.66 -1.54 -9.84
C GLU A 117 2.91 -1.01 -11.25
N ALA A 118 3.18 0.30 -11.36
CA ALA A 118 3.74 0.93 -12.54
C ALA A 118 5.06 1.59 -12.18
N ARG A 119 6.14 1.15 -12.83
CA ARG A 119 7.50 1.68 -12.64
C ARG A 119 7.75 2.85 -13.58
N ASN A 120 8.22 3.95 -13.04
CA ASN A 120 8.47 5.23 -13.72
C ASN A 120 7.33 5.62 -14.68
N PRO A 121 6.08 5.78 -14.20
CA PRO A 121 4.91 5.95 -15.06
C PRO A 121 4.88 7.26 -15.88
N ASP A 122 5.81 8.20 -15.63
CA ASP A 122 5.92 9.54 -16.25
C ASP A 122 4.60 10.33 -16.23
N ILE A 123 3.86 10.21 -15.13
CA ILE A 123 2.65 10.97 -14.81
C ILE A 123 2.79 11.55 -13.39
N ALA A 124 2.10 12.67 -13.13
CA ALA A 124 2.09 13.28 -11.79
C ALA A 124 1.24 12.48 -10.81
N ASP A 125 0.01 12.15 -11.21
CA ASP A 125 -0.87 11.23 -10.50
C ASP A 125 -1.99 10.75 -11.44
N THR A 126 -2.73 9.72 -11.02
CA THR A 126 -4.00 9.31 -11.63
C THR A 126 -5.18 10.17 -11.13
N THR A 127 -6.24 10.24 -11.94
CA THR A 127 -7.49 10.89 -11.53
C THR A 127 -8.35 9.98 -10.66
N GLU A 128 -9.28 10.55 -9.89
CA GLU A 128 -10.24 9.77 -9.09
C GLU A 128 -11.04 8.78 -9.94
N GLU A 129 -11.43 9.16 -11.17
CA GLU A 129 -12.14 8.27 -12.10
C GLU A 129 -11.27 7.08 -12.53
N GLN A 130 -9.97 7.30 -12.73
CA GLN A 130 -9.02 6.22 -13.04
C GLN A 130 -8.83 5.29 -11.85
N ASP A 131 -8.67 5.84 -10.65
CA ASP A 131 -8.54 5.07 -9.41
C ASP A 131 -9.78 4.19 -9.16
N LEU A 132 -10.98 4.76 -9.36
CA LEU A 132 -12.25 4.01 -9.25
C LEU A 132 -12.33 2.88 -10.28
N LYS A 133 -11.97 3.12 -11.55
CA LYS A 133 -11.97 2.08 -12.58
C LYS A 133 -11.01 0.93 -12.26
N ILE A 134 -9.83 1.25 -11.71
CA ILE A 134 -8.87 0.23 -11.28
C ILE A 134 -9.46 -0.56 -10.11
N ALA A 135 -10.03 0.11 -9.10
CA ALA A 135 -10.67 -0.55 -7.96
C ALA A 135 -11.85 -1.45 -8.36
N GLU A 136 -12.71 -0.98 -9.28
CA GLU A 136 -13.81 -1.78 -9.86
C GLU A 136 -13.30 -2.98 -10.64
N CYS A 137 -12.22 -2.81 -11.41
CA CYS A 137 -11.60 -3.90 -12.17
C CYS A 137 -11.03 -4.97 -11.24
N VAL A 138 -10.36 -4.58 -10.15
CA VAL A 138 -9.83 -5.50 -9.15
C VAL A 138 -10.94 -6.12 -8.29
N GLY A 139 -12.03 -5.37 -8.05
CA GLY A 139 -13.20 -5.83 -7.28
C GLY A 139 -13.12 -5.55 -5.77
N THR A 140 -12.21 -4.67 -5.35
CA THR A 140 -12.04 -4.27 -3.94
C THR A 140 -11.52 -2.83 -3.85
N PRO A 141 -11.77 -2.09 -2.75
CA PRO A 141 -11.11 -0.82 -2.51
C PRO A 141 -9.59 -0.97 -2.50
N LEU A 142 -8.90 0.02 -3.09
CA LEU A 142 -7.44 0.05 -3.22
C LEU A 142 -6.86 1.26 -2.48
N ARG A 143 -5.66 1.09 -1.94
CA ARG A 143 -4.78 2.15 -1.46
C ARG A 143 -3.75 2.44 -2.55
N LYS A 144 -3.59 3.71 -2.90
CA LYS A 144 -2.60 4.18 -3.86
C LYS A 144 -1.36 4.69 -3.13
N ILE A 145 -0.19 4.20 -3.49
CA ILE A 145 1.10 4.54 -2.89
C ILE A 145 2.03 5.05 -3.98
N TRP A 146 2.70 6.16 -3.70
CA TRP A 146 3.81 6.67 -4.49
C TRP A 146 5.11 6.45 -3.73
N ALA A 147 5.92 5.52 -4.22
CA ALA A 147 7.21 5.21 -3.63
C ALA A 147 8.34 5.81 -4.47
N ARG A 148 9.39 6.29 -3.80
CA ARG A 148 10.61 6.79 -4.41
C ARG A 148 11.83 6.12 -3.77
N TYR A 149 12.71 5.54 -4.60
CA TYR A 149 13.95 4.87 -4.18
C TYR A 149 15.15 5.34 -5.00
#